data_AF-A0A8C8TKX5-F1
#
_entry.id   AF-A0A8C8TKX5-F1
#
_cell.length_a   1.000
_cell.length_b   1.000
_cell.length_c   1.000
_cell.angle_alpha   90.00
_cell.angle_beta   90.00
_cell.angle_gamma   90.00
#
_symmetry.space_group_name_H-M   'P 1'
#
loop_
_entity.id
_entity.type
_entity.pdbx_description
1 polymer ?
#
loop_
_entity_poly.entity_id
_entity_poly.type
_entity_poly.pdbx_seq_one_letter_code
_entity_poly.pdbx_strand_id
1 'polypeptide(L)'
;KGDKQQGTEPKACDQMYESLAPLHSNYYKHKYPRPRDTSFSGLSVKEYKLILSTDTLEGFQEMDRSKLQEKFAPMRPEEKHKAWVRVLSRPCT
;
A
#
# COMPACT_ATOMS: atom_id res chain seq x y z
N LYS A 1 -1.02 -2.37 49.52
CA LYS A 1 -1.98 -3.17 48.72
C LYS A 1 -1.30 -3.45 47.39
N GLY A 2 -0.75 -4.65 47.22
CA GLY A 2 -0.06 -5.01 45.99
C GLY A 2 -1.07 -5.50 44.97
N ASP A 3 -1.19 -4.79 43.85
CA ASP A 3 -1.96 -5.25 42.70
C ASP A 3 -1.29 -6.52 42.18
N LYS A 4 -2.03 -7.63 42.22
CA LYS A 4 -1.60 -8.86 41.57
C LYS A 4 -1.68 -8.61 40.08
N GLN A 5 -0.52 -8.44 39.45
CA GLN A 5 -0.33 -8.71 38.03
C GLN A 5 -1.05 -10.04 37.76
N GLN A 6 -2.16 -10.01 37.02
CA GLN A 6 -2.74 -11.22 36.47
C GLN A 6 -1.70 -11.73 35.49
N GLY A 7 -0.84 -12.64 35.96
CA GLY A 7 0.23 -13.21 35.18
C GLY A 7 -0.41 -13.95 34.02
N THR A 8 -0.40 -13.33 32.85
CA THR A 8 -0.59 -14.05 31.60
C THR A 8 0.41 -15.21 31.62
N GLU A 9 -0.10 -16.44 31.49
CA GLU A 9 0.72 -17.64 31.37
C GLU A 9 1.90 -17.34 30.43
N PRO A 10 3.16 -17.58 30.83
CA PRO A 10 4.32 -17.16 30.04
C PRO A 10 4.27 -17.66 28.60
N LYS A 11 3.68 -18.84 28.38
CA LYS A 11 3.41 -19.40 27.05
C LYS A 11 2.43 -18.58 26.20
N ALA A 12 1.43 -17.96 26.83
CA ALA A 12 0.50 -17.07 26.14
C ALA A 12 1.19 -15.77 25.72
N CYS A 13 2.14 -15.27 26.54
CA CYS A 13 3.00 -14.14 26.14
C CYS A 13 3.86 -14.49 24.92
N ASP A 14 4.49 -15.67 24.92
CA ASP A 14 5.30 -16.14 23.79
C ASP A 14 4.44 -16.28 22.52
N GLN A 15 3.23 -16.86 22.63
CA GLN A 15 2.31 -16.99 21.50
C GLN A 15 1.90 -15.63 20.92
N MET A 16 1.61 -14.65 21.79
CA MET A 16 1.30 -13.30 21.35
C MET A 16 2.51 -12.65 20.67
N TYR A 17 3.72 -12.85 21.20
CA TYR A 17 4.95 -12.31 20.62
C TYR A 17 5.23 -12.90 19.23
N GLU A 18 5.16 -14.22 19.08
CA GLU A 18 5.36 -14.90 17.80
C GLU A 18 4.33 -14.48 16.75
N SER A 19 3.10 -14.14 17.17
CA SER A 19 2.09 -13.62 16.24
C SER A 19 2.47 -12.29 15.59
N LEU A 20 3.36 -11.51 16.23
CA LEU A 20 3.84 -10.21 15.72
C LEU A 20 5.12 -10.33 14.88
N ALA A 21 5.86 -11.44 14.98
CA ALA A 21 7.09 -11.67 14.22
C ALA A 21 6.94 -11.50 12.68
N PRO A 22 5.81 -11.88 12.06
CA PRO A 22 5.57 -11.65 10.63
C PRO A 22 5.56 -10.18 10.20
N LEU A 23 5.25 -9.24 11.12
CA LEU A 23 5.10 -7.82 10.81
C LEU A 23 6.44 -7.17 10.47
N HIS A 24 7.49 -7.49 11.23
CA HIS A 24 8.82 -6.90 11.02
C HIS A 24 9.73 -7.71 10.10
N SER A 25 9.44 -9.01 9.91
CA SER A 25 10.21 -9.90 9.04
C SER A 25 9.87 -9.76 7.55
N ASN A 26 9.03 -8.79 7.19
CA ASN A 26 8.57 -8.58 5.82
C ASN A 26 7.87 -9.82 5.22
N TYR A 27 7.37 -10.70 6.09
CA TYR A 27 6.79 -12.00 5.74
C TYR A 27 5.66 -11.87 4.71
N TYR A 28 4.75 -10.92 4.92
CA TYR A 28 3.60 -10.74 4.04
C TYR A 28 3.97 -10.26 2.64
N LYS A 29 5.06 -9.50 2.47
CA LYS A 29 5.53 -9.06 1.14
C LYS A 29 6.01 -10.25 0.30
N HIS A 30 6.62 -11.26 0.93
CA HIS A 30 7.11 -12.45 0.26
C HIS A 30 6.02 -13.51 0.07
N LYS A 31 5.12 -13.66 1.05
CA LYS A 31 4.01 -14.61 0.97
C LYS A 31 2.93 -14.19 -0.02
N TYR A 32 2.68 -12.89 -0.14
CA TYR A 32 1.69 -12.32 -1.04
C TYR A 32 2.35 -11.25 -1.91
N PRO A 33 3.18 -11.65 -2.90
CA PRO A 33 3.81 -10.71 -3.80
C PRO A 33 2.72 -9.93 -4.53
N ARG A 34 2.85 -8.60 -4.53
CA ARG A 34 1.86 -7.74 -5.16
C ARG A 34 1.96 -7.91 -6.68
N PRO A 35 0.83 -8.09 -7.40
CA PRO A 35 0.84 -8.13 -8.86
C PRO A 35 1.32 -6.83 -9.51
N ARG A 36 1.29 -5.72 -8.76
CA ARG A 36 1.78 -4.41 -9.19
C ARG A 36 2.48 -3.72 -8.02
N ASP A 37 3.49 -2.92 -8.35
CA ASP A 37 4.12 -2.02 -7.39
C ASP A 37 3.18 -0.87 -7.06
N THR A 38 2.32 -1.06 -6.06
CA THR A 38 1.48 0.00 -5.53
C THR A 38 2.25 0.79 -4.47
N SER A 39 2.38 2.10 -4.66
CA SER A 39 2.73 3.01 -3.58
C SER A 39 1.46 3.49 -2.89
N PHE A 40 1.57 4.10 -1.71
CA PHE A 40 0.43 4.64 -0.96
C PHE A 40 -0.43 5.60 -1.79
N SER A 41 0.18 6.43 -2.64
CA SER A 41 -0.54 7.36 -3.54
C SER A 41 -0.97 6.72 -4.86
N GLY A 42 -0.57 5.46 -5.12
CA GLY A 42 -0.74 4.80 -6.41
C GLY A 42 0.20 5.29 -7.51
N LEU A 43 1.11 6.23 -7.22
CA LEU A 43 2.08 6.75 -8.18
C LEU A 43 3.37 5.90 -8.21
N SER A 44 3.95 5.77 -9.39
CA SER A 44 5.27 5.20 -9.64
C SER A 44 6.39 6.17 -9.26
N VAL A 45 7.60 5.64 -9.04
CA VAL A 45 8.79 6.44 -8.70
C VAL A 45 9.09 7.49 -9.77
N LYS A 46 8.84 7.17 -11.05
CA LYS A 46 9.02 8.12 -12.16
C LYS A 46 8.02 9.27 -12.09
N GLU A 47 6.76 8.98 -11.75
CA GLU A 47 5.72 9.99 -11.58
C GLU A 47 6.01 10.89 -10.37
N TYR A 48 6.49 10.33 -9.25
CA TYR A 48 6.96 11.14 -8.12
C TYR A 48 8.12 12.05 -8.52
N LYS A 49 9.11 11.52 -9.24
CA LYS A 49 10.23 12.32 -9.74
C LYS A 49 9.75 13.45 -10.65
N LEU A 50 8.74 13.21 -11.48
CA LEU A 50 8.14 14.23 -12.34
C LEU A 50 7.48 15.34 -11.49
N ILE A 51 6.60 14.98 -10.55
CA ILE A 51 5.91 15.94 -9.67
C ILE A 51 6.89 16.77 -8.82
N LEU A 52 7.98 16.15 -8.36
CA LEU A 52 9.03 16.81 -7.59
C LEU A 52 10.02 17.59 -8.44
N SER A 53 10.03 17.38 -9.77
CA SER A 53 10.86 18.17 -10.66
C SER A 53 10.31 19.59 -10.72
N THR A 54 11.14 20.54 -10.30
CA THR A 54 10.81 21.97 -10.18
C THR A 54 10.24 22.56 -11.47
N ASP A 55 10.66 22.03 -12.61
CA ASP A 55 10.29 22.45 -13.97
C ASP A 55 8.80 22.22 -14.31
N THR A 56 8.10 21.32 -13.60
CA THR A 56 6.65 21.11 -13.79
C THR A 56 5.79 21.68 -12.67
N LEU A 57 6.40 21.97 -11.51
CA LEU A 57 5.70 22.47 -10.32
C LEU A 57 5.08 23.85 -10.54
N GLU A 58 5.73 24.71 -11.33
CA GLU A 58 5.25 26.06 -11.65
C GLU A 58 3.94 26.01 -12.45
N GLY A 59 3.86 25.14 -13.46
CA GLY A 59 2.63 24.88 -14.22
C GLY A 59 1.53 24.19 -13.41
N PHE A 60 1.87 23.45 -12.34
CA PHE A 60 0.88 22.82 -11.45
C PHE A 60 0.28 23.79 -10.42
N GLN A 61 0.97 24.87 -10.05
CA GLN A 61 0.39 25.91 -9.17
C GLN A 61 -0.72 26.70 -9.87
N GLU A 62 -0.57 26.91 -11.18
CA GLU A 62 -1.54 27.64 -12.01
C GLU A 62 -2.73 26.75 -12.43
N MET A 63 -2.59 25.43 -12.33
CA MET A 63 -3.63 24.47 -12.64
C MET A 63 -4.48 24.16 -11.39
N ASP A 64 -5.80 24.26 -11.52
CA ASP A 64 -6.71 23.98 -10.42
C ASP A 64 -6.63 22.51 -9.97
N ARG A 65 -6.68 22.29 -8.66
CA ARG A 65 -6.60 20.94 -8.05
C ARG A 65 -7.64 19.99 -8.64
N SER A 66 -8.80 20.48 -9.08
CA SER A 66 -9.86 19.69 -9.74
C SER A 66 -9.41 19.12 -11.08
N LYS A 67 -8.85 19.93 -12.00
CA LYS A 67 -8.30 19.42 -13.28
C LYS A 67 -7.11 18.50 -13.08
N LEU A 68 -6.32 18.73 -12.04
CA LEU A 68 -5.22 17.83 -11.67
C LEU A 68 -5.77 16.47 -11.22
N GLN A 69 -6.76 16.47 -10.33
CA GLN A 69 -7.42 15.25 -9.89
C GLN A 69 -8.08 14.50 -11.03
N GLU A 70 -8.58 15.17 -12.07
CA GLU A 70 -9.12 14.53 -13.26
C GLU A 70 -8.03 13.89 -14.13
N LYS A 71 -6.91 14.59 -14.37
CA LYS A 71 -5.77 14.08 -15.15
C LYS A 71 -5.11 12.86 -14.50
N PHE A 72 -5.05 12.86 -13.17
CA PHE A 72 -4.49 11.77 -12.39
C PHE A 72 -5.58 10.93 -11.72
N ALA A 73 -6.84 11.08 -12.16
CA ALA A 73 -7.95 10.31 -11.65
C ALA A 73 -7.63 8.85 -11.92
N PRO A 74 -7.61 8.00 -10.89
CA PRO A 74 -7.54 6.57 -11.13
C PRO A 74 -8.72 6.15 -12.03
N MET A 75 -8.49 5.22 -12.97
CA MET A 75 -9.54 4.60 -13.80
C MET A 75 -10.83 4.33 -13.02
N ARG A 76 -11.99 4.41 -13.67
CA ARG A 76 -13.30 4.22 -13.02
C ARG A 76 -13.27 2.90 -12.23
N PRO A 77 -13.88 2.83 -11.03
CA PRO A 77 -13.83 1.65 -10.16
C PRO A 77 -14.22 0.34 -10.90
N GLU A 78 -15.17 0.40 -11.83
CA GLU A 78 -15.56 -0.72 -12.68
C GLU A 78 -14.46 -1.19 -13.63
N GLU A 79 -13.74 -0.27 -14.26
CA GLU A 79 -12.67 -0.58 -15.21
C GLU A 79 -11.49 -1.21 -14.48
N LYS A 80 -11.21 -0.72 -13.26
CA LYS A 80 -10.26 -1.36 -12.35
C LYS A 80 -10.71 -2.78 -12.03
N HIS A 81 -11.95 -2.99 -11.59
CA HIS A 81 -12.43 -4.34 -11.27
C HIS A 81 -12.30 -5.30 -12.46
N LYS A 82 -12.70 -4.87 -13.67
CA LYS A 82 -12.50 -5.65 -14.90
C LYS A 82 -11.03 -5.95 -15.18
N ALA A 83 -10.13 -4.98 -14.99
CA ALA A 83 -8.70 -5.17 -15.17
C ALA A 83 -8.09 -6.14 -14.13
N TRP A 84 -8.61 -6.16 -12.91
CA TRP A 84 -8.15 -7.07 -11.85
C TRP A 84 -8.60 -8.50 -12.11
N VAL A 85 -9.87 -8.69 -12.49
CA VAL A 85 -10.40 -9.99 -12.93
C VAL A 85 -9.55 -10.52 -14.08
N ARG A 86 -9.23 -9.69 -15.08
CA ARG A 86 -8.42 -10.10 -16.23
C ARG A 86 -6.98 -10.49 -15.89
N VAL A 87 -6.42 -9.96 -14.80
CA VAL A 87 -5.08 -10.33 -14.32
C VAL A 87 -5.14 -11.61 -13.49
N LEU A 88 -6.15 -11.76 -12.65
CA LEU A 88 -6.37 -12.96 -11.83
C LEU A 88 -6.75 -14.19 -12.67
N SER A 89 -7.38 -14.00 -13.83
CA SER A 89 -7.74 -15.09 -14.76
C SER A 89 -6.57 -15.58 -15.62
N ARG A 90 -5.39 -14.94 -15.57
CA ARG A 90 -4.22 -15.45 -16.31
C ARG A 90 -3.63 -16.63 -15.55
N PRO A 91 -3.46 -17.81 -16.19
CA PRO A 91 -2.74 -18.91 -15.58
C PRO A 91 -1.32 -18.46 -15.24
N CYS A 92 -0.91 -18.67 -13.99
CA CYS A 92 0.47 -18.49 -13.59
C CYS A 92 1.27 -19.64 -14.23
N THR A 93 2.00 -19.34 -15.29
CA THR A 93 3.00 -20.25 -15.90
C THR A 93 4.34 -20.07 -15.24
#